data_AF-A0A2J5HVI5-F1
#
_entry.id   AF-A0A2J5HVI5-F1
#
_cell.length_a   1.000
_cell.length_b   1.000
_cell.length_c   1.000
_cell.angle_alpha   90.00
_cell.angle_beta   90.00
_cell.angle_gamma   90.00
#
_symmetry.space_group_name_H-M   'P 1'
#
loop_
_entity.id
_entity.type
_entity.pdbx_description
1 polymer ?
#
loop_
_entity_poly.entity_id
_entity_poly.type
_entity_poly.pdbx_seq_one_letter_code
_entity_poly.pdbx_strand_id
1 'polypeptide(L)'
;MVRLLLDAGAPVDGHADHPRVTPLLLASIRYDDESVKTLLEAGANPNARDWIDGTALIDSVIGYRRDSVHRLLEHGADVNARANHGGRPLYLAARYGDLETTSLLLDYGADIDLPATSDEPALHVAALRNELETVRLLLRRGANVESQRSYGSSGFTALFLVARCNLIDVARALLEYGANPLAVSPLGSTPLDAAKEEGHDEMISLFHAHMSLLGMSGDGNGANSTSI
;
A
#
# COMPACT_ATOMS: atom_id res chain seq x y z
N MET A 1 9.38 6.85 33.39
CA MET A 1 8.30 7.72 33.90
C MET A 1 6.94 7.03 33.78
N VAL A 2 6.54 6.52 32.60
CA VAL A 2 5.25 5.85 32.38
C VAL A 2 4.96 4.75 33.40
N ARG A 3 5.90 3.82 33.62
CA ARG A 3 5.74 2.74 34.61
C ARG A 3 5.40 3.25 36.02
N LEU A 4 6.09 4.29 36.45
CA LEU A 4 5.89 4.89 37.78
C LEU A 4 4.49 5.51 37.92
N LEU A 5 3.96 6.13 36.86
CA LEU A 5 2.60 6.68 36.86
C LEU A 5 1.53 5.58 36.91
N LEU A 6 1.74 4.48 36.17
CA LEU A 6 0.83 3.33 36.19
C LEU A 6 0.85 2.63 37.56
N ASP A 7 2.03 2.43 38.16
CA ASP A 7 2.18 1.86 39.50
C ASP A 7 1.54 2.76 40.58
N ALA A 8 1.48 4.07 40.34
CA ALA A 8 0.77 5.04 41.18
C ALA A 8 -0.76 5.08 40.95
N GLY A 9 -1.30 4.22 40.09
CA GLY A 9 -2.74 4.09 39.83
C GLY A 9 -3.29 5.00 38.73
N ALA A 10 -2.44 5.60 37.89
CA ALA A 10 -2.91 6.34 36.73
C ALA A 10 -3.63 5.40 35.73
N PRO A 11 -4.80 5.78 35.20
CA PRO A 11 -5.51 4.97 34.22
C PRO A 11 -4.70 4.83 32.93
N VAL A 12 -4.54 3.60 32.44
CA VAL A 12 -3.69 3.28 31.27
C VAL A 12 -4.16 3.96 29.98
N ASP A 13 -5.48 4.10 29.79
CA ASP A 13 -6.10 4.81 28.66
C ASP A 13 -6.54 6.24 29.05
N GLY A 14 -6.03 6.77 30.16
CA GLY A 14 -6.40 8.10 30.66
C GLY A 14 -5.95 9.24 29.76
N HIS A 15 -6.82 10.23 29.59
CA HIS A 15 -6.57 11.42 28.78
C HIS A 15 -6.27 12.63 29.69
N ALA A 16 -5.18 13.35 29.42
CA ALA A 16 -4.78 14.52 30.21
C ALA A 16 -5.72 15.73 29.98
N ASP A 17 -5.86 16.18 28.72
CA ASP A 17 -6.60 17.42 28.39
C ASP A 17 -7.50 17.31 27.14
N HIS A 18 -7.40 16.21 26.39
CA HIS A 18 -8.20 15.99 25.18
C HIS A 18 -8.77 14.56 25.17
N PRO A 19 -10.10 14.38 25.12
CA PRO A 19 -10.77 13.09 25.40
C PRO A 19 -10.50 11.98 24.37
N ARG A 20 -9.79 12.27 23.29
CA ARG A 20 -9.46 11.32 22.21
C ARG A 20 -7.99 10.94 22.12
N VAL A 21 -7.13 11.49 22.97
CA VAL A 21 -5.68 11.24 22.91
C VAL A 21 -5.27 10.43 24.13
N THR A 22 -5.08 9.12 23.93
CA THR A 22 -4.60 8.20 24.97
C THR A 22 -3.08 8.29 25.14
N PRO A 23 -2.52 7.81 26.25
CA PRO A 23 -1.06 7.80 26.44
C PRO A 23 -0.36 6.97 25.36
N LEU A 24 -1.00 5.91 24.87
CA LEU A 24 -0.47 5.06 23.80
C LEU A 24 -0.34 5.84 22.48
N LEU A 25 -1.38 6.59 22.09
CA LEU A 25 -1.33 7.45 20.91
C LEU A 25 -0.19 8.49 21.03
N LEU A 26 -0.04 9.13 22.19
CA LEU A 26 1.05 10.09 22.42
C LEU A 26 2.43 9.44 22.34
N ALA A 27 2.60 8.24 22.89
CA ALA A 27 3.86 7.51 22.83
C ALA A 27 4.23 7.16 21.37
N SER A 28 3.26 6.69 20.58
CA SER A 28 3.45 6.41 19.16
C SER A 28 3.80 7.66 18.35
N ILE A 29 3.09 8.78 18.54
CA ILE A 29 3.38 10.07 17.88
C ILE A 29 4.80 10.59 18.23
N ARG A 30 5.26 10.33 19.46
CA ARG A 30 6.59 10.72 19.94
C ARG A 30 7.68 9.71 19.61
N TYR A 31 7.33 8.60 18.96
CA TYR A 31 8.25 7.51 18.61
C TYR A 31 8.96 6.90 19.84
N ASP A 32 8.26 6.85 20.97
CA ASP A 32 8.76 6.31 22.23
C ASP A 32 8.38 4.82 22.37
N ASP A 33 9.19 3.95 21.76
CA ASP A 33 8.93 2.51 21.71
C ASP A 33 8.87 1.85 23.10
N GLU A 34 9.64 2.36 24.07
CA GLU A 34 9.63 1.83 25.44
C GLU A 34 8.33 2.19 26.16
N SER A 35 7.82 3.41 25.95
CA SER A 35 6.49 3.79 26.45
C SER A 35 5.39 3.01 25.76
N VAL A 36 5.45 2.82 24.43
CA VAL A 36 4.49 1.98 23.68
C VAL A 36 4.46 0.57 24.27
N LYS A 37 5.64 -0.06 24.42
CA LYS A 37 5.77 -1.38 25.06
C LYS A 37 5.16 -1.40 26.46
N THR A 38 5.55 -0.47 27.32
CA THR A 38 5.09 -0.43 28.72
C THR A 38 3.57 -0.28 28.81
N LEU A 39 2.98 0.55 27.95
CA LEU A 39 1.53 0.79 27.93
C LEU A 39 0.77 -0.43 27.42
N LEU A 40 1.26 -1.10 26.37
CA LEU A 40 0.66 -2.33 25.85
C LEU A 40 0.72 -3.48 26.87
N GLU A 41 1.86 -3.65 27.56
CA GLU A 41 2.01 -4.62 28.67
C GLU A 41 1.08 -4.32 29.84
N ALA A 42 0.70 -3.05 30.03
CA ALA A 42 -0.27 -2.61 31.03
C ALA A 42 -1.74 -2.70 30.57
N GLY A 43 -1.99 -3.21 29.36
CA GLY A 43 -3.34 -3.40 28.82
C GLY A 43 -3.95 -2.16 28.17
N ALA A 44 -3.14 -1.21 27.69
CA ALA A 44 -3.63 -0.09 26.87
C ALA A 44 -4.39 -0.61 25.64
N ASN A 45 -5.47 0.06 25.26
CA ASN A 45 -6.22 -0.30 24.07
C ASN A 45 -5.42 0.05 22.79
N PRO A 46 -4.93 -0.95 22.01
CA PRO A 46 -4.14 -0.69 20.80
C PRO A 46 -4.95 -0.05 19.66
N ASN A 47 -6.29 -0.12 19.75
CA ASN A 47 -7.23 0.37 18.75
C ASN A 47 -7.87 1.71 19.13
N ALA A 48 -7.33 2.39 20.13
CA ALA A 48 -7.72 3.76 20.46
C ALA A 48 -7.56 4.67 19.22
N ARG A 49 -8.53 5.57 19.03
CA ARG A 49 -8.60 6.48 17.88
C ARG A 49 -8.52 7.92 18.32
N ASP A 50 -7.71 8.69 17.60
CA ASP A 50 -7.59 10.13 17.80
C ASP A 50 -8.73 10.94 17.10
N TRP A 51 -8.50 12.22 16.85
CA TRP A 51 -9.48 13.13 16.22
C TRP A 51 -9.52 13.01 14.68
N ILE A 52 -8.53 12.38 14.05
CA ILE A 52 -8.52 12.04 12.62
C ILE A 52 -8.73 10.54 12.40
N ASP A 53 -9.24 9.81 13.40
CA ASP A 53 -9.35 8.35 13.42
C ASP A 53 -8.00 7.63 13.16
N GLY A 54 -6.90 8.32 13.48
CA GLY A 54 -5.55 7.77 13.56
C GLY A 54 -5.43 6.80 14.72
N THR A 55 -4.54 5.81 14.56
CA THR A 55 -4.26 4.79 15.58
C THR A 55 -2.77 4.76 15.86
N ALA A 56 -2.40 4.22 17.01
CA ALA A 56 -1.00 4.01 17.38
C ALA A 56 -0.24 3.21 16.31
N LEU A 57 -0.90 2.26 15.63
CA LEU A 57 -0.31 1.49 14.54
C LEU A 57 0.00 2.38 13.32
N ILE A 58 -0.94 3.22 12.91
CA ILE A 58 -0.74 4.16 11.79
C ILE A 58 0.41 5.13 12.10
N ASP A 59 0.44 5.71 13.29
CA ASP A 59 1.50 6.64 13.70
C ASP A 59 2.87 5.95 13.75
N SER A 60 2.91 4.70 14.23
CA SER A 60 4.14 3.91 14.28
C SER A 60 4.65 3.55 12.88
N VAL A 61 3.76 3.27 11.91
CA VAL A 61 4.15 3.08 10.49
C VAL A 61 4.69 4.37 9.89
N ILE A 62 4.03 5.51 10.10
CA ILE A 62 4.50 6.83 9.62
C ILE A 62 5.87 7.18 10.22
N GLY A 63 6.09 6.81 11.49
CA GLY A 63 7.33 7.02 12.21
C GLY A 63 8.46 6.02 11.92
N TYR A 64 8.25 5.03 11.04
CA TYR A 64 9.18 3.92 10.79
C TYR A 64 9.57 3.16 12.07
N ARG A 65 8.64 3.05 13.02
CA ARG A 65 8.84 2.43 14.33
C ARG A 65 8.48 0.96 14.28
N ARG A 66 9.29 0.16 13.57
CA ARG A 66 9.02 -1.28 13.34
C ARG A 66 8.78 -2.06 14.63
N ASP A 67 9.53 -1.79 15.69
CA ASP A 67 9.37 -2.48 16.98
C ASP A 67 8.00 -2.14 17.62
N SER A 68 7.58 -0.87 17.54
CA SER A 68 6.25 -0.46 17.96
C SER A 68 5.15 -1.09 17.09
N VAL A 69 5.33 -1.12 15.76
CA VAL A 69 4.40 -1.81 14.84
C VAL A 69 4.23 -3.27 15.24
N HIS A 70 5.34 -3.99 15.45
CA HIS A 70 5.32 -5.40 15.84
C HIS A 70 4.55 -5.61 17.15
N ARG A 71 4.85 -4.84 18.19
CA ARG A 71 4.18 -4.94 19.50
C ARG A 71 2.70 -4.59 19.41
N LEU A 72 2.33 -3.56 18.66
CA LEU A 72 0.94 -3.17 18.48
C LEU A 72 0.14 -4.31 17.84
N LEU A 73 0.70 -4.96 16.81
CA LEU A 73 0.08 -6.11 16.16
C LEU A 73 -0.01 -7.33 17.10
N GLU A 74 1.03 -7.64 17.87
CA GLU A 74 1.02 -8.70 18.89
C GLU A 74 -0.09 -8.50 19.94
N HIS A 75 -0.38 -7.24 20.27
CA HIS A 75 -1.42 -6.87 21.22
C HIS A 75 -2.80 -6.66 20.59
N GLY A 76 -2.98 -6.97 19.30
CA GLY A 76 -4.30 -6.96 18.65
C GLY A 76 -4.71 -5.61 18.03
N ALA A 77 -3.75 -4.77 17.63
CA ALA A 77 -4.04 -3.64 16.77
C ALA A 77 -4.67 -4.10 15.45
N ASP A 78 -5.69 -3.39 14.99
CA ASP A 78 -6.35 -3.59 13.71
C ASP A 78 -5.37 -3.26 12.58
N VAL A 79 -4.79 -4.30 11.99
CA VAL A 79 -3.84 -4.22 10.88
C VAL A 79 -4.41 -3.47 9.65
N ASN A 80 -5.74 -3.44 9.51
CA ASN A 80 -6.47 -2.80 8.41
C ASN A 80 -7.09 -1.45 8.80
N ALA A 81 -6.70 -0.88 9.96
CA ALA A 81 -7.22 0.39 10.45
C ALA A 81 -7.15 1.48 9.39
N ARG A 82 -8.16 2.36 9.40
CA ARG A 82 -8.28 3.48 8.46
C ARG A 82 -8.42 4.79 9.23
N ALA A 83 -7.55 5.76 8.92
CA ALA A 83 -7.68 7.15 9.33
C ALA A 83 -8.61 7.94 8.38
N ASN A 84 -9.09 9.10 8.80
CA ASN A 84 -10.02 9.95 8.05
C ASN A 84 -9.46 10.46 6.72
N HIS A 85 -8.15 10.70 6.66
CA HIS A 85 -7.46 11.00 5.40
C HIS A 85 -7.21 9.73 4.55
N GLY A 86 -7.92 8.63 4.83
CA GLY A 86 -7.86 7.34 4.12
C GLY A 86 -6.58 6.53 4.28
N GLY A 87 -5.66 6.96 5.15
CA GLY A 87 -4.42 6.23 5.41
C GLY A 87 -4.69 4.89 6.10
N ARG A 88 -4.07 3.83 5.58
CA ARG A 88 -4.06 2.48 6.14
C ARG A 88 -2.62 2.03 6.36
N PRO A 89 -2.32 1.19 7.36
CA PRO A 89 -0.97 0.72 7.64
C PRO A 89 -0.23 0.20 6.40
N LEU A 90 -0.81 -0.77 5.68
CA LEU A 90 -0.14 -1.38 4.52
C LEU A 90 0.10 -0.38 3.38
N TYR A 91 -0.88 0.46 3.07
CA TYR A 91 -0.74 1.50 2.05
C TYR A 91 0.37 2.50 2.40
N LEU A 92 0.46 2.92 3.67
CA LEU A 92 1.48 3.87 4.12
C LEU A 92 2.88 3.24 4.07
N ALA A 93 3.04 2.02 4.58
CA ALA A 93 4.31 1.30 4.50
C ALA A 93 4.76 1.13 3.03
N ALA A 94 3.83 0.77 2.14
CA ALA A 94 4.10 0.61 0.72
C ALA A 94 4.46 1.94 0.02
N ARG A 95 3.77 3.03 0.36
CA ARG A 95 4.07 4.40 -0.14
C ARG A 95 5.45 4.89 0.25
N TYR A 96 5.93 4.45 1.40
CA TYR A 96 7.19 4.86 2.01
C TYR A 96 8.36 3.91 1.70
N GLY A 97 8.11 2.83 0.96
CA GLY A 97 9.15 1.85 0.63
C GLY A 97 9.65 1.04 1.83
N ASP A 98 8.91 1.02 2.96
CA ASP A 98 9.31 0.27 4.15
C ASP A 98 8.99 -1.21 3.96
N LEU A 99 9.96 -1.93 3.37
CA LEU A 99 9.82 -3.33 2.98
C LEU A 99 9.57 -4.23 4.19
N GLU A 100 10.30 -4.01 5.28
CA GLU A 100 10.20 -4.79 6.50
C GLU A 100 8.83 -4.61 7.16
N THR A 101 8.36 -3.38 7.31
CA THR A 101 7.03 -3.09 7.86
C THR A 101 5.93 -3.59 6.92
N THR A 102 6.10 -3.48 5.60
CA THR A 102 5.16 -4.04 4.62
C THR A 102 5.04 -5.56 4.79
N SER A 103 6.18 -6.27 4.88
CA SER A 103 6.18 -7.72 5.11
C SER A 103 5.50 -8.08 6.42
N LEU A 104 5.83 -7.37 7.49
CA LEU A 104 5.27 -7.60 8.82
C LEU A 104 3.76 -7.42 8.84
N LEU A 105 3.23 -6.35 8.23
CA LEU A 105 1.79 -6.11 8.16
C LEU A 105 1.08 -7.24 7.39
N LEU A 106 1.65 -7.71 6.28
CA LEU A 106 1.11 -8.85 5.53
C LEU A 106 1.16 -10.16 6.33
N ASP A 107 2.21 -10.37 7.13
CA ASP A 107 2.31 -11.55 8.02
C ASP A 107 1.23 -11.56 9.10
N TYR A 108 0.76 -10.38 9.52
CA TYR A 108 -0.36 -10.20 10.44
C TYR A 108 -1.74 -10.09 9.76
N GLY A 109 -1.83 -10.42 8.46
CA GLY A 109 -3.10 -10.50 7.75
C GLY A 109 -3.65 -9.17 7.27
N ALA A 110 -2.80 -8.17 6.99
CA ALA A 110 -3.21 -7.01 6.22
C ALA A 110 -3.86 -7.44 4.89
N ASP A 111 -5.01 -6.88 4.58
CA ASP A 111 -5.68 -7.13 3.30
C ASP A 111 -4.93 -6.39 2.20
N ILE A 112 -4.29 -7.16 1.32
CA ILE A 112 -3.32 -6.68 0.34
C ILE A 112 -3.93 -5.79 -0.75
N ASP A 113 -5.20 -6.02 -1.07
CA ASP A 113 -5.92 -5.31 -2.12
C ASP A 113 -6.88 -4.26 -1.53
N LEU A 114 -6.91 -4.10 -0.20
CA LEU A 114 -7.82 -3.17 0.47
C LEU A 114 -7.46 -1.71 0.13
N PRO A 115 -8.34 -0.98 -0.57
CA PRO A 115 -8.02 0.36 -1.02
C PRO A 115 -7.94 1.38 0.12
N ALA A 116 -7.01 2.32 -0.01
CA ALA A 116 -6.81 3.45 0.88
C ALA A 116 -7.59 4.70 0.41
N THR A 117 -6.94 5.85 0.25
CA THR A 117 -7.51 7.04 -0.39
C THR A 117 -7.72 6.83 -1.88
N SER A 118 -8.77 7.42 -2.45
CA SER A 118 -9.04 7.39 -3.91
C SER A 118 -9.09 5.96 -4.46
N ASP A 119 -9.70 5.06 -3.69
CA ASP A 119 -9.79 3.64 -3.97
C ASP A 119 -8.47 3.01 -4.47
N GLU A 120 -7.33 3.42 -3.90
CA GLU A 120 -6.00 3.04 -4.36
C GLU A 120 -5.40 1.94 -3.47
N PRO A 121 -5.18 0.71 -4.00
CA PRO A 121 -4.45 -0.35 -3.32
C PRO A 121 -2.98 -0.02 -3.07
N ALA A 122 -2.34 -0.78 -2.17
CA ALA A 122 -0.93 -0.62 -1.84
C ALA A 122 0.01 -0.80 -3.06
N LEU A 123 -0.35 -1.66 -4.00
CA LEU A 123 0.44 -1.92 -5.21
C LEU A 123 0.63 -0.66 -6.07
N HIS A 124 -0.44 0.11 -6.29
CA HIS A 124 -0.39 1.32 -7.11
C HIS A 124 0.53 2.38 -6.52
N VAL A 125 0.42 2.64 -5.21
CA VAL A 125 1.24 3.66 -4.57
C VAL A 125 2.71 3.23 -4.51
N ALA A 126 3.03 1.96 -4.24
CA ALA A 126 4.41 1.46 -4.31
C ALA A 126 4.98 1.60 -5.73
N ALA A 127 4.18 1.26 -6.75
CA ALA A 127 4.58 1.36 -8.14
C ALA A 127 4.85 2.80 -8.58
N LEU A 128 3.94 3.73 -8.26
CA LEU A 128 4.10 5.17 -8.55
C LEU A 128 5.26 5.82 -7.81
N ARG A 129 5.61 5.31 -6.64
CA ARG A 129 6.75 5.78 -5.84
C ARG A 129 8.07 5.14 -6.25
N ASN A 130 8.05 4.27 -7.26
CA ASN A 130 9.20 3.52 -7.76
C ASN A 130 9.85 2.61 -6.70
N GLU A 131 9.06 2.08 -5.77
CA GLU A 131 9.51 1.21 -4.68
C GLU A 131 9.55 -0.25 -5.15
N LEU A 132 10.50 -0.57 -6.03
CA LEU A 132 10.58 -1.86 -6.76
C LEU A 132 10.49 -3.09 -5.84
N GLU A 133 11.25 -3.11 -4.74
CA GLU A 133 11.27 -4.27 -3.85
C GLU A 133 9.94 -4.47 -3.11
N THR A 134 9.28 -3.37 -2.76
CA THR A 134 7.93 -3.37 -2.18
C THR A 134 6.90 -3.85 -3.20
N VAL A 135 6.98 -3.39 -4.46
CA VAL A 135 6.13 -3.91 -5.56
C VAL A 135 6.33 -5.41 -5.72
N ARG A 136 7.57 -5.89 -5.78
CA ARG A 136 7.87 -7.32 -5.90
C ARG A 136 7.37 -8.10 -4.68
N LEU A 137 7.48 -7.56 -3.48
CA LEU A 137 6.91 -8.17 -2.28
C LEU A 137 5.39 -8.31 -2.38
N LEU A 138 4.68 -7.22 -2.69
CA LEU A 138 3.22 -7.24 -2.81
C LEU A 138 2.76 -8.25 -3.86
N LEU A 139 3.39 -8.27 -5.04
CA LEU A 139 3.07 -9.23 -6.10
C LEU A 139 3.35 -10.68 -5.68
N ARG A 140 4.49 -10.97 -5.02
CA ARG A 140 4.79 -12.31 -4.46
C ARG A 140 3.78 -12.75 -3.41
N ARG A 141 3.20 -11.80 -2.68
CA ARG A 141 2.20 -12.04 -1.63
C ARG A 141 0.77 -12.09 -2.18
N GLY A 142 0.61 -12.03 -3.51
CA GLY A 142 -0.67 -12.24 -4.18
C GLY A 142 -1.50 -10.99 -4.42
N ALA A 143 -0.88 -9.79 -4.41
CA ALA A 143 -1.57 -8.57 -4.80
C ALA A 143 -2.14 -8.71 -6.22
N ASN A 144 -3.37 -8.25 -6.42
CA ASN A 144 -4.00 -8.31 -7.73
C ASN A 144 -3.31 -7.33 -8.69
N VAL A 145 -2.51 -7.86 -9.61
CA VAL A 145 -1.75 -7.07 -10.59
C VAL A 145 -2.64 -6.25 -11.54
N GLU A 146 -3.87 -6.71 -11.78
CA GLU A 146 -4.89 -6.05 -12.61
C GLU A 146 -5.86 -5.19 -11.78
N SER A 147 -5.61 -5.01 -10.48
CA SER A 147 -6.43 -4.11 -9.66
C SER A 147 -6.40 -2.69 -10.23
N GLN A 148 -7.54 -2.02 -10.15
CA GLN A 148 -7.71 -0.67 -10.66
C GLN A 148 -7.90 0.30 -9.50
N ARG A 149 -7.12 1.38 -9.46
CA ARG A 149 -7.41 2.51 -8.57
C ARG A 149 -8.52 3.36 -9.18
N SER A 150 -9.46 3.84 -8.36
CA SER A 150 -10.48 4.79 -8.82
C SER A 150 -10.12 6.22 -8.45
N TYR A 151 -9.63 7.00 -9.42
CA TYR A 151 -9.48 8.44 -9.22
C TYR A 151 -10.58 9.17 -9.98
N GLY A 152 -11.62 9.58 -9.26
CA GLY A 152 -12.84 10.14 -9.86
C GLY A 152 -13.61 9.06 -10.61
N SER A 153 -13.71 9.18 -11.95
CA SER A 153 -14.41 8.23 -12.81
C SER A 153 -13.48 7.34 -13.64
N SER A 154 -12.17 7.38 -13.38
CA SER A 154 -11.17 6.64 -14.16
C SER A 154 -10.51 5.54 -13.33
N GLY A 155 -10.62 4.31 -13.81
CA GLY A 155 -9.96 3.12 -13.27
C GLY A 155 -8.62 2.87 -13.97
N PHE A 156 -7.50 2.87 -13.25
CA PHE A 156 -6.18 2.58 -13.85
C PHE A 156 -5.46 1.46 -13.13
N THR A 157 -4.88 0.53 -13.89
CA THR A 157 -3.97 -0.49 -13.35
C THR A 157 -2.64 0.15 -12.95
N ALA A 158 -1.88 -0.53 -12.09
CA ALA A 158 -0.52 -0.09 -11.75
C ALA A 158 0.34 0.04 -13.02
N LEU A 159 0.23 -0.92 -13.96
CA LEU A 159 0.98 -0.91 -15.22
C LEU A 159 0.67 0.34 -16.07
N PHE A 160 -0.58 0.75 -16.15
CA PHE A 160 -0.98 1.96 -16.87
C PHE A 160 -0.29 3.21 -16.31
N LEU A 161 -0.26 3.34 -14.98
CA LEU A 161 0.31 4.51 -14.31
C LEU A 161 1.82 4.57 -14.48
N VAL A 162 2.53 3.44 -14.32
CA VAL A 162 3.98 3.39 -14.49
C VAL A 162 4.41 3.56 -15.95
N ALA A 163 3.57 3.15 -16.91
CA ALA A 163 3.79 3.39 -18.33
C ALA A 163 3.88 4.89 -18.63
N ARG A 164 2.95 5.70 -18.09
CA ARG A 164 2.95 7.16 -18.24
C ARG A 164 4.16 7.84 -17.59
N CYS A 165 4.63 7.29 -16.48
CA CYS A 165 5.77 7.83 -15.73
C CYS A 165 7.13 7.26 -16.20
N ASN A 166 7.13 6.38 -17.20
CA ASN A 166 8.32 5.70 -17.71
C ASN A 166 9.14 4.93 -16.65
N LEU A 167 8.48 4.27 -15.70
CA LEU A 167 9.17 3.50 -14.64
C LEU A 167 9.46 2.06 -15.12
N ILE A 168 10.52 1.91 -15.92
CA ILE A 168 10.88 0.67 -16.64
C ILE A 168 11.00 -0.55 -15.73
N ASP A 169 11.72 -0.44 -14.61
CA ASP A 169 11.99 -1.59 -13.75
C ASP A 169 10.73 -2.10 -13.03
N VAL A 170 9.87 -1.16 -12.61
CA VAL A 170 8.57 -1.50 -12.01
C VAL A 170 7.64 -2.08 -13.07
N ALA A 171 7.59 -1.50 -14.27
CA ALA A 171 6.81 -2.06 -15.37
C ALA A 171 7.24 -3.49 -15.71
N ARG A 172 8.55 -3.75 -15.77
CA ARG A 172 9.10 -5.11 -15.95
C ARG A 172 8.63 -6.06 -14.86
N ALA A 173 8.70 -5.64 -13.60
CA ALA A 173 8.21 -6.46 -12.48
C ALA A 173 6.71 -6.73 -12.59
N LEU A 174 5.89 -5.75 -12.97
CA LEU A 174 4.44 -5.97 -13.17
C LEU A 174 4.17 -6.97 -14.30
N LEU A 175 4.87 -6.84 -15.44
CA LEU A 175 4.75 -7.76 -16.58
C LEU A 175 5.19 -9.19 -16.22
N GLU A 176 6.25 -9.35 -15.42
CA GLU A 176 6.71 -10.65 -14.91
C GLU A 176 5.62 -11.38 -14.09
N TYR A 177 4.72 -10.62 -13.44
CA TYR A 177 3.59 -11.16 -12.67
C TYR A 177 2.27 -11.14 -13.45
N GLY A 178 2.34 -10.98 -14.78
CA GLY A 178 1.19 -11.15 -15.67
C GLY A 178 0.36 -9.89 -15.91
N ALA A 179 0.90 -8.70 -15.61
CA ALA A 179 0.23 -7.46 -15.99
C ALA A 179 0.04 -7.38 -17.52
N ASN A 180 -1.16 -7.02 -17.98
CA ASN A 180 -1.47 -6.93 -19.40
C ASN A 180 -1.22 -5.51 -19.95
N PRO A 181 -0.22 -5.31 -20.84
CA PRO A 181 0.04 -3.99 -21.44
C PRO A 181 -1.06 -3.53 -22.41
N LEU A 182 -2.02 -4.41 -22.74
CA LEU A 182 -3.20 -4.14 -23.57
C LEU A 182 -4.49 -4.05 -22.74
N ALA A 183 -4.42 -4.03 -21.40
CA ALA A 183 -5.58 -3.83 -20.56
C ALA A 183 -6.22 -2.46 -20.83
N VAL A 184 -7.48 -2.45 -21.26
CA VAL A 184 -8.19 -1.22 -21.61
C VAL A 184 -8.72 -0.55 -20.33
N SER A 185 -8.32 0.70 -20.10
CA SER A 185 -8.88 1.52 -19.02
C SER A 185 -10.31 1.97 -19.35
N PRO A 186 -11.10 2.46 -18.38
CA PRO A 186 -12.42 3.03 -18.64
C PRO A 186 -12.42 4.24 -19.60
N LEU A 187 -11.25 4.85 -19.86
CA LEU A 187 -11.09 5.92 -20.85
C LEU A 187 -10.82 5.39 -22.27
N GLY A 188 -10.74 4.07 -22.46
CA GLY A 188 -10.52 3.45 -23.77
C GLY A 188 -9.06 3.34 -24.21
N SER A 189 -8.11 3.76 -23.37
CA SER A 189 -6.67 3.63 -23.64
C SER A 189 -6.02 2.51 -22.84
N THR A 190 -4.95 1.93 -23.39
CA THR A 190 -4.13 0.89 -22.75
C THR A 190 -2.83 1.46 -22.14
N PRO A 191 -2.12 0.71 -21.28
CA PRO A 191 -0.76 1.08 -20.85
C PRO A 191 0.18 1.37 -22.03
N LEU A 192 0.10 0.59 -23.10
CA LEU A 192 0.89 0.82 -24.32
C LEU A 192 0.52 2.14 -25.01
N ASP A 193 -0.77 2.47 -25.12
CA ASP A 193 -1.19 3.76 -25.69
C ASP A 193 -0.68 4.91 -24.84
N ALA A 194 -0.75 4.78 -23.51
CA ALA A 194 -0.25 5.78 -22.58
C ALA A 194 1.27 6.01 -22.72
N ALA A 195 2.06 4.94 -22.92
CA ALA A 195 3.49 5.06 -23.22
C ALA A 195 3.76 5.74 -24.56
N LYS A 196 2.95 5.48 -25.60
CA LYS A 196 3.04 6.11 -26.92
C LYS A 196 2.69 7.59 -26.89
N GLU A 197 1.61 7.95 -26.19
CA GLU A 197 1.15 9.33 -26.04
C GLU A 197 2.21 10.21 -25.36
N GLU A 198 2.93 9.66 -24.38
CA GLU A 198 3.97 10.36 -23.63
C GLU A 198 5.38 10.25 -24.30
N GLY A 199 5.53 9.46 -25.37
CA GLY A 199 6.79 9.32 -26.12
C GLY A 199 7.86 8.44 -25.46
N HIS A 200 7.47 7.47 -24.64
CA HIS A 200 8.38 6.63 -23.87
C HIS A 200 8.88 5.42 -24.66
N ASP A 201 9.82 5.63 -25.58
CA ASP A 201 10.34 4.61 -26.52
C ASP A 201 10.86 3.33 -25.84
N GLU A 202 11.52 3.47 -24.68
CA GLU A 202 12.03 2.32 -23.92
C GLU A 202 10.88 1.48 -23.34
N MET A 203 9.84 2.12 -22.81
CA MET A 203 8.64 1.45 -22.31
C MET A 203 7.87 0.76 -23.44
N ILE A 204 7.73 1.43 -24.58
CA ILE A 204 7.11 0.87 -25.79
C ILE A 204 7.88 -0.39 -26.24
N SER A 205 9.21 -0.31 -26.27
CA SER A 205 10.09 -1.44 -26.61
C SER A 205 9.94 -2.60 -25.61
N LEU A 206 9.85 -2.30 -24.32
CA LEU A 206 9.60 -3.30 -23.27
C LEU A 206 8.27 -4.03 -23.50
N PHE A 207 7.19 -3.30 -23.77
CA PHE A 207 5.88 -3.91 -24.03
C PHE A 207 5.88 -4.76 -25.29
N HIS A 208 6.47 -4.29 -26.39
CA HIS A 208 6.59 -5.08 -27.61
C HIS A 208 7.41 -6.36 -27.41
N ALA A 209 8.53 -6.28 -26.70
CA ALA A 209 9.32 -7.45 -26.36
C ALA A 209 8.51 -8.47 -25.53
N HIS A 210 7.78 -8.00 -24.52
CA HIS A 210 6.95 -8.85 -23.68
C HIS A 210 5.81 -9.54 -24.46
N MET A 211 5.08 -8.79 -25.30
CA MET A 211 4.00 -9.34 -26.13
C MET A 211 4.51 -10.34 -27.17
N SER A 212 5.68 -10.07 -27.78
CA SER A 212 6.33 -11.00 -28.72
C SER A 212 6.66 -12.35 -28.06
N LEU A 213 7.18 -12.32 -26.83
CA LEU A 213 7.47 -13.53 -26.05
C LEU A 213 6.21 -14.36 -25.75
N LEU A 214 5.05 -13.72 -25.59
CA LEU A 214 3.77 -14.38 -25.30
C LEU A 214 2.97 -14.76 -26.57
N GLY A 215 3.47 -14.44 -27.77
CA GLY A 215 2.72 -14.66 -29.01
C GLY A 215 1.47 -13.78 -29.12
N MET A 216 1.39 -12.69 -28.36
CA MET A 216 0.28 -11.74 -28.42
C MET A 216 0.49 -10.83 -29.64
N SER A 217 0.03 -11.27 -30.82
CA SER A 217 -0.03 -10.39 -31.99
C SER A 217 -1.09 -9.32 -31.75
N GLY A 218 -0.69 -8.04 -31.72
CA GLY A 218 -1.56 -6.87 -31.54
C GLY A 218 -2.55 -6.60 -32.68
N ASP A 219 -2.85 -7.60 -33.49
CA ASP A 219 -3.77 -7.51 -34.61
C ASP A 219 -5.18 -7.77 -34.11
N GLY A 220 -5.81 -6.71 -33.59
CA GLY A 220 -7.24 -6.65 -33.27
C GLY A 220 -8.14 -6.72 -34.51
N ASN A 221 -7.85 -7.62 -35.45
CA ASN A 221 -8.70 -7.88 -36.59
C ASN A 221 -8.93 -9.39 -36.74
N GLY A 222 -9.75 -9.93 -35.85
CA GLY A 222 -10.40 -11.23 -36.01
C GLY A 222 -11.43 -11.19 -37.14
N ALA A 223 -10.99 -10.85 -38.35
CA ALA A 223 -11.71 -11.19 -39.57
C ALA A 223 -11.46 -12.68 -39.83
N ASN A 224 -12.23 -13.52 -39.16
CA ASN A 224 -12.36 -14.92 -39.55
C ASN A 224 -13.13 -14.96 -40.87
N SER A 225 -12.40 -14.86 -41.98
CA SER A 225 -12.92 -15.09 -43.33
C SER A 225 -12.00 -16.03 -44.10
N THR A 226 -12.62 -17.13 -44.55
CA THR A 226 -12.23 -18.07 -45.63
C THR A 226 -11.14 -19.09 -45.28
N SER A 227 -11.50 -20.34 -44.98
CA SER A 227 -11.99 -21.43 -45.87
C SER A 227 -10.86 -22.15 -46.60
N ILE A 228 -10.67 -23.44 -46.30
CA ILE A 228 -10.85 -24.56 -47.26
C ILE A 228 -11.37 -25.77 -46.48
#